data_AF-A0A9P4U1I7-F1
#
_entry.id   AF-A0A9P4U1I7-F1
#
_cell.length_a   1.000
_cell.length_b   1.000
_cell.length_c   1.000
_cell.angle_alpha   90.00
_cell.angle_beta   90.00
_cell.angle_gamma   90.00
#
_symmetry.space_group_name_H-M   'P 1'
#
loop_
_entity.id
_entity.type
_entity.pdbx_description
1 polymer ?
#
loop_
_entity_poly.entity_id
_entity_poly.type
_entity_poly.pdbx_seq_one_letter_code
_entity_poly.pdbx_strand_id
1 'polypeptide(L)'
;MTAFDDAYKNAKNLAGAGQADQLELYGYAKIAKGEDISKAPKPGMFDIAGKTKRNKWQEFIDAGVTKDQAQKKYVEKFNDLKTKHGLKA
;
A
#
# COMPACT_ATOMS: atom_id res chain seq x y z
N MET A 1 -2.13 4.65 19.05
CA MET A 1 -2.15 4.76 17.58
C MET A 1 -0.80 4.25 17.08
N THR A 2 -0.77 3.25 16.21
CA THR A 2 0.50 2.66 15.74
C THR A 2 1.17 3.57 14.71
N ALA A 3 2.48 3.37 14.46
CA ALA A 3 3.18 4.08 13.39
C ALA A 3 2.53 3.83 12.01
N PHE A 4 2.02 2.62 11.79
CA PHE A 4 1.23 2.29 10.61
C PHE A 4 -0.08 3.08 10.55
N ASP A 5 -0.85 3.19 11.64
CA ASP A 5 -2.11 3.94 11.64
C ASP A 5 -1.88 5.41 11.30
N ASP A 6 -0.80 6.00 11.82
CA ASP A 6 -0.42 7.38 11.53
C ASP A 6 0.02 7.57 10.08
N ALA A 7 0.94 6.74 9.60
CA ALA A 7 1.36 6.76 8.20
C ALA A 7 0.17 6.54 7.26
N TYR A 8 -0.74 5.61 7.58
CA TYR A 8 -1.90 5.28 6.76
C TYR A 8 -2.89 6.45 6.67
N LYS A 9 -3.16 7.13 7.80
CA LYS A 9 -4.01 8.34 7.83
C LYS A 9 -3.39 9.49 7.04
N ASN A 10 -2.07 9.64 7.09
CA ASN A 10 -1.35 10.74 6.47
C ASN A 10 -0.90 10.47 5.03
N ALA A 11 -0.93 9.23 4.54
CA ALA A 11 -0.46 8.89 3.19
C ALA A 11 -1.17 9.66 2.07
N LYS A 12 -2.45 10.00 2.27
CA LYS A 12 -3.22 10.85 1.32
C LYS A 12 -2.64 12.26 1.16
N ASN A 13 -1.89 12.72 2.15
CA ASN A 13 -1.25 14.04 2.19
C ASN A 13 0.14 14.03 1.55
N LEU A 14 0.66 12.89 1.05
CA LEU A 14 1.93 12.88 0.31
C LEU A 14 1.83 13.73 -0.96
N ALA A 15 2.79 14.64 -1.17
CA ALA A 15 2.77 15.58 -2.28
C ALA A 15 3.17 14.98 -3.63
N GLY A 16 3.94 13.88 -3.66
CA GLY A 16 4.58 13.37 -4.88
C GLY A 16 4.72 11.85 -5.00
N ALA A 17 3.73 11.07 -4.56
CA ALA A 17 3.76 9.61 -4.74
C ALA A 17 3.39 9.22 -6.18
N GLY A 18 4.34 8.62 -6.92
CA GLY A 18 4.12 8.11 -8.27
C GLY A 18 3.25 6.85 -8.28
N GLN A 19 2.87 6.38 -9.48
CA GLN A 19 2.00 5.20 -9.61
C GLN A 19 2.59 3.95 -8.94
N ALA A 20 3.90 3.70 -9.10
CA ALA A 20 4.58 2.57 -8.48
C ALA A 20 4.51 2.65 -6.95
N ASP A 21 4.77 3.82 -6.37
CA ASP A 21 4.70 4.05 -4.93
C ASP A 21 3.29 3.83 -4.38
N GLN A 22 2.28 4.32 -5.11
CA GLN A 22 0.88 4.13 -4.75
C GLN A 22 0.47 2.66 -4.75
N LEU A 23 0.98 1.87 -5.70
CA LEU A 23 0.72 0.43 -5.79
C LEU A 23 1.40 -0.32 -4.64
N GLU A 24 2.64 0.03 -4.29
CA GLU A 24 3.34 -0.55 -3.14
C GLU A 24 2.63 -0.24 -1.82
N LEU A 25 2.30 1.04 -1.58
CA LEU A 25 1.54 1.45 -0.40
C LEU A 25 0.19 0.72 -0.33
N TYR A 26 -0.50 0.55 -1.47
CA TYR A 26 -1.75 -0.22 -1.52
C TYR A 26 -1.54 -1.67 -1.09
N GLY A 27 -0.57 -2.38 -1.68
CA GLY A 27 -0.30 -3.79 -1.38
C GLY A 27 0.06 -4.00 0.08
N TYR A 28 0.98 -3.20 0.63
CA TYR A 28 1.34 -3.28 2.05
C TYR A 28 0.17 -2.94 2.96
N ALA A 29 -0.64 -1.92 2.63
CA ALA A 29 -1.81 -1.57 3.44
C ALA A 29 -2.83 -2.71 3.53
N LYS A 30 -3.07 -3.44 2.43
CA LYS A 30 -4.01 -4.57 2.43
C LYS A 30 -3.56 -5.70 3.36
N ILE A 31 -2.28 -6.07 3.29
CA ILE A 31 -1.70 -7.11 4.16
C ILE A 31 -1.64 -6.63 5.62
N ALA A 32 -1.20 -5.38 5.85
CA ALA A 32 -1.11 -4.78 7.18
C ALA A 32 -2.46 -4.70 7.91
N LYS A 33 -3.57 -4.55 7.16
CA LYS A 33 -4.93 -4.59 7.69
C LYS A 33 -5.47 -6.01 7.90
N GLY A 34 -4.75 -7.04 7.46
CA GLY A 34 -5.20 -8.42 7.49
C GLY A 34 -6.34 -8.70 6.51
N GLU A 35 -6.42 -7.97 5.40
CA GLU A 35 -7.38 -8.28 4.35
C GLU A 35 -7.01 -9.60 3.66
N ASP A 36 -8.03 -10.34 3.22
CA ASP A 36 -7.89 -11.61 2.53
C ASP A 36 -8.12 -11.41 1.03
N ILE A 37 -7.06 -11.62 0.23
CA ILE A 37 -7.13 -11.42 -1.22
C ILE A 37 -8.12 -12.37 -1.89
N SER A 38 -8.34 -13.57 -1.34
CA SER A 38 -9.27 -14.55 -1.90
C SER A 38 -10.73 -14.08 -1.80
N LYS A 39 -11.04 -13.28 -0.77
CA LYS A 39 -12.36 -12.69 -0.52
C LYS A 39 -12.54 -11.31 -1.16
N ALA A 40 -11.45 -10.66 -1.54
CA ALA A 40 -11.51 -9.37 -2.23
C ALA A 40 -12.17 -9.53 -3.61
N PRO A 41 -13.04 -8.58 -4.02
CA PRO A 41 -13.66 -8.61 -5.34
C PRO A 41 -12.63 -8.75 -6.46
N LYS A 42 -12.92 -9.61 -7.44
CA LYS A 42 -12.08 -9.75 -8.63
C LYS A 42 -12.36 -8.57 -9.57
N PRO A 43 -11.34 -7.81 -9.99
CA PRO A 43 -11.53 -6.71 -10.93
C PRO A 43 -12.06 -7.23 -12.27
N GLY A 44 -12.96 -6.46 -12.89
CA GLY A 44 -13.56 -6.80 -14.18
C GLY A 44 -12.54 -6.80 -15.31
N MET A 45 -12.93 -7.34 -16.48
CA MET A 45 -12.02 -7.50 -17.63
C MET A 45 -11.39 -6.17 -18.08
N PHE A 46 -12.15 -5.08 -18.02
CA PHE A 46 -11.73 -3.74 -18.43
C PHE A 46 -11.16 -2.88 -17.28
N ASP A 47 -11.15 -3.38 -16.03
CA ASP A 47 -10.60 -2.67 -14.89
C ASP A 47 -9.08 -2.89 -14.77
N ILE A 48 -8.32 -2.18 -15.60
CA ILE A 48 -6.85 -2.26 -15.63
C ILE A 48 -6.27 -1.82 -14.27
N ALA A 49 -6.81 -0.75 -13.69
CA ALA A 49 -6.30 -0.20 -12.42
C ALA A 49 -6.51 -1.16 -11.25
N GLY A 50 -7.70 -1.77 -11.14
CA GLY A 50 -8.01 -2.77 -10.13
C GLY A 50 -7.17 -4.03 -10.31
N LYS A 51 -6.93 -4.46 -11.55
CA LYS A 51 -6.00 -5.57 -11.85
C LYS A 51 -4.59 -5.27 -11.35
N THR A 52 -4.02 -4.11 -11.68
CA THR A 52 -2.66 -3.76 -11.26
C THR A 52 -2.53 -3.68 -9.74
N LYS A 53 -3.52 -3.10 -9.05
CA LYS A 53 -3.57 -3.05 -7.57
C LYS A 53 -3.62 -4.45 -6.96
N ARG A 54 -4.52 -5.30 -7.45
CA ARG A 54 -4.66 -6.69 -6.97
C ARG A 54 -3.41 -7.51 -7.24
N ASN A 55 -2.80 -7.36 -8.42
CA ASN A 55 -1.56 -8.05 -8.77
C ASN A 55 -0.41 -7.65 -7.84
N LYS A 56 -0.23 -6.36 -7.55
CA LYS A 56 0.81 -5.91 -6.61
C LYS A 56 0.57 -6.42 -5.19
N TRP A 57 -0.68 -6.49 -4.75
CA TRP A 57 -1.02 -7.11 -3.47
C TRP A 57 -0.70 -8.62 -3.46
N GLN A 58 -1.07 -9.35 -4.51
CA GLN A 58 -0.77 -10.78 -4.65
C GLN A 58 0.74 -11.04 -4.65
N GLU A 59 1.53 -10.24 -5.36
CA GLU A 59 3.00 -10.34 -5.40
C GLU A 59 3.62 -10.30 -4.00
N PHE A 60 3.10 -9.46 -3.09
CA PHE A 60 3.58 -9.40 -1.71
C PHE A 60 3.12 -10.60 -0.87
N ILE A 61 1.93 -11.14 -1.12
CA ILE A 61 1.49 -12.39 -0.48
C ILE A 61 2.37 -13.55 -0.92
N ASP A 62 2.63 -13.66 -2.22
CA ASP A 62 3.46 -14.73 -2.80
C ASP A 62 4.92 -14.63 -2.31
N ALA A 63 5.40 -13.40 -2.05
CA ALA A 63 6.68 -13.15 -1.41
C ALA A 63 6.70 -13.42 0.11
N GLY A 64 5.60 -13.91 0.69
CA GLY A 64 5.51 -14.27 2.12
C GLY A 64 5.49 -13.07 3.07
N VAL A 65 5.10 -11.88 2.60
CA VAL A 65 5.05 -10.69 3.46
C VAL A 65 3.98 -10.88 4.54
N THR A 66 4.42 -10.90 5.79
CA THR A 66 3.54 -10.97 6.96
C THR A 66 2.90 -9.62 7.27
N LYS A 67 1.87 -9.62 8.13
CA LYS A 67 1.20 -8.40 8.61
C LYS A 67 2.18 -7.39 9.22
N ASP A 68 3.06 -7.85 10.09
CA ASP A 68 4.02 -6.98 10.79
C ASP A 68 5.08 -6.42 9.82
N GLN A 69 5.56 -7.26 8.89
CA GLN A 69 6.46 -6.79 7.83
C GLN A 69 5.79 -5.77 6.91
N ALA A 70 4.52 -5.98 6.56
CA ALA A 70 3.76 -5.04 5.74
C ALA A 70 3.57 -3.70 6.45
N GLN A 71 3.27 -3.69 7.76
CA GLN A 71 3.21 -2.47 8.56
C GLN A 71 4.54 -1.72 8.55
N LYS A 72 5.66 -2.43 8.79
CA LYS A 72 7.00 -1.83 8.76
C LYS A 72 7.33 -1.25 7.39
N LYS A 73 7.18 -2.02 6.32
CA LYS A 73 7.46 -1.58 4.94
C LYS A 73 6.58 -0.41 4.50
N TYR A 74 5.31 -0.38 4.92
CA TYR A 74 4.42 0.74 4.66
C TYR A 74 4.93 2.03 5.28
N VAL A 75 5.33 1.98 6.57
CA VAL A 75 5.87 3.14 7.29
C VAL A 75 7.19 3.60 6.67
N GLU A 76 8.09 2.67 6.33
CA GLU A 76 9.36 2.98 5.66
C GLU A 76 9.12 3.70 4.33
N LYS A 77 8.22 3.16 3.49
CA LYS A 77 7.88 3.76 2.20
C LYS A 77 7.22 5.13 2.36
N PHE A 78 6.30 5.29 3.30
CA PHE A 78 5.66 6.57 3.60
C PHE A 78 6.70 7.62 4.02
N ASN A 79 7.64 7.27 4.91
CA ASN A 79 8.67 8.18 5.37
C ASN A 79 9.66 8.56 4.27
N ASP A 80 10.04 7.61 3.41
CA ASP A 80 10.87 7.87 2.23
C ASP A 80 10.21 8.88 1.29
N LEU A 81 8.93 8.68 0.96
CA LEU A 81 8.17 9.59 0.12
C LEU A 81 7.94 10.96 0.76
N LYS A 82 7.65 10.98 2.07
CA LYS A 82 7.53 12.21 2.85
C LYS A 82 8.84 12.99 2.84
N THR A 83 9.98 12.31 2.93
CA THR A 83 11.31 12.94 2.90
C THR A 83 11.62 13.49 1.51
N LYS A 84 11.31 12.73 0.46
CA LYS A 84 11.57 13.10 -0.94
C LYS A 84 10.69 14.22 -1.47
N HIS A 85 9.41 14.22 -1.09
CA HIS A 85 8.40 15.08 -1.72
C HIS A 85 7.70 16.02 -0.73
N GLY A 86 7.81 15.79 0.57
CA GLY A 86 7.04 16.51 1.58
C GLY A 86 5.56 16.08 1.64
N LEU A 87 4.80 16.84 2.44
CA LEU A 87 3.35 16.74 2.50
C LEU A 87 2.73 17.92 1.75
N LYS A 88 1.53 17.71 1.21
CA LYS A 88 0.69 18.77 0.69
C LYS A 88 0.43 19.78 1.81
N ALA A 89 0.59 21.06 1.49
CA ALA A 89 0.23 22.17 2.37
C ALA A 89 -1.28 22.25 2.60
#